data_AF-A0A3P7E4A9-F1
#
_entry.id   AF-A0A3P7E4A9-F1
#
_cell.length_a   1.000
_cell.length_b   1.000
_cell.length_c   1.000
_cell.angle_alpha   90.00
_cell.angle_beta   90.00
_cell.angle_gamma   90.00
#
_symmetry.space_group_name_H-M   'P 1'
#
loop_
_entity.id
_entity.type
_entity.pdbx_description
1 polymer ?
#
loop_
_entity_poly.entity_id
_entity_poly.type
_entity_poly.pdbx_seq_one_letter_code
_entity_poly.pdbx_strand_id
1 'polypeptide(L)'
;MNIIIEKVRPTGIIGVSTVHGAFSEQIIRKMAELNERPIIFALSNPTSKSECTAEEAIQYTKEKALFATGGPFPEVNHDGKCYKPGQGNNSYIFPGIGLGVVLFEVRHIDEEIFLIAAREVASSVTEEDISFGCIYPSLCKIREISVSIVLEIGKYSYKVPITF
;
A
#
# COMPACT_ATOMS: atom_id res chain seq x y z
N MET A 1 7.12 10.18 -18.95
CA MET A 1 7.55 9.44 -17.74
C MET A 1 9.02 9.00 -17.81
N ASN A 2 9.47 8.33 -18.88
CA ASN A 2 10.87 7.90 -19.04
C ASN A 2 11.94 8.97 -18.72
N ILE A 3 11.83 10.16 -19.32
CA ILE A 3 12.78 11.27 -19.08
C ILE A 3 12.86 11.65 -17.59
N ILE A 4 11.74 11.62 -16.88
CA ILE A 4 11.69 11.93 -15.45
C ILE A 4 12.34 10.82 -14.64
N ILE A 5 12.06 9.55 -14.95
CA ILE A 5 12.67 8.40 -14.27
C ILE A 5 14.19 8.41 -14.43
N GLU A 6 14.69 8.71 -15.64
CA GLU A 6 16.14 8.80 -15.88
C GLU A 6 16.80 9.94 -15.10
N LYS A 7 16.14 11.09 -15.02
CA LYS A 7 16.69 12.28 -14.37
C LYS A 7 16.60 12.24 -12.85
N VAL A 8 15.45 11.84 -12.32
CA VAL A 8 15.16 11.83 -10.88
C VAL A 8 15.68 10.55 -10.23
N ARG A 9 15.73 9.44 -10.99
CA ARG A 9 16.13 8.12 -10.50
C ARG A 9 15.35 7.70 -9.24
N PRO A 10 14.00 7.70 -9.30
CA PRO A 10 13.19 7.45 -8.12
C PRO A 10 13.35 6.02 -7.60
N THR A 11 13.19 5.84 -6.29
CA THR A 11 13.11 4.52 -5.64
C THR A 11 11.71 3.91 -5.75
N GLY A 12 10.69 4.75 -5.92
CA GLY A 12 9.31 4.34 -6.08
C GLY A 12 8.52 5.17 -7.08
N ILE A 13 7.54 4.54 -7.72
CA ILE A 13 6.56 5.19 -8.59
C ILE A 13 5.15 4.86 -8.12
N ILE A 14 4.28 5.87 -8.09
CA ILE A 14 2.88 5.76 -7.68
C ILE A 14 2.01 6.31 -8.80
N GLY A 15 1.11 5.46 -9.30
CA GLY A 15 0.17 5.75 -10.36
C GLY A 15 -1.20 6.02 -9.78
N VAL A 16 -1.74 7.21 -10.09
CA VAL A 16 -3.09 7.65 -9.70
C VAL A 16 -3.75 8.41 -10.86
N SER A 17 -3.53 7.97 -12.11
CA SER A 17 -3.84 8.76 -13.31
C SER A 17 -5.10 8.35 -14.06
N THR A 18 -5.68 7.18 -13.76
CA THR A 18 -6.74 6.52 -14.55
C THR A 18 -6.33 6.16 -15.99
N VAL A 19 -5.03 6.16 -16.29
CA VAL A 19 -4.48 5.81 -17.61
C VAL A 19 -3.91 4.40 -17.56
N HIS A 20 -4.67 3.46 -18.14
CA HIS A 20 -4.23 2.08 -18.27
C HIS A 20 -2.93 1.96 -19.06
N GLY A 21 -2.00 1.11 -18.61
CA GLY A 21 -0.72 0.87 -19.27
C GLY A 21 0.25 2.06 -19.20
N ALA A 22 -0.01 3.06 -18.35
CA ALA A 22 0.90 4.20 -18.17
C ALA A 22 2.28 3.78 -17.65
N PHE A 23 2.36 2.67 -16.90
CA PHE A 23 3.61 2.02 -16.53
C PHE A 23 3.95 0.95 -17.56
N SER A 24 4.50 1.40 -18.69
CA SER A 24 4.94 0.50 -19.76
C SER A 24 6.09 -0.42 -19.30
N GLU A 25 6.33 -1.49 -20.05
CA GLU A 25 7.48 -2.38 -19.83
C GLU A 25 8.79 -1.61 -19.70
N GLN A 26 9.02 -0.61 -20.56
CA GLN A 26 10.23 0.21 -20.53
C GLN A 26 10.37 0.95 -19.18
N ILE A 27 9.28 1.51 -18.66
CA ILE A 27 9.25 2.21 -17.38
C ILE A 27 9.56 1.23 -16.24
N ILE A 28 8.89 0.09 -16.22
CA ILE A 28 9.04 -0.92 -15.16
C ILE A 28 10.45 -1.50 -15.15
N ARG A 29 11.00 -1.84 -16.33
CA ARG A 29 12.38 -2.31 -16.46
C ARG A 29 13.38 -1.27 -16.01
N LYS A 30 13.15 0.01 -16.33
CA LYS A 30 14.02 1.09 -15.87
C LYS A 30 13.99 1.24 -14.35
N MET A 31 12.81 1.13 -13.72
CA MET A 31 12.71 1.10 -12.26
C MET A 31 13.53 -0.04 -11.64
N ALA A 32 13.50 -1.23 -12.23
CA ALA A 32 14.27 -2.39 -11.78
C ALA A 32 15.77 -2.34 -12.11
N GLU A 33 16.17 -1.56 -13.11
CA GLU A 33 17.58 -1.27 -13.38
C GLU A 33 18.15 -0.32 -12.32
N LEU A 34 17.36 0.67 -11.91
CA LEU A 34 17.78 1.73 -10.99
C LEU A 34 17.78 1.28 -9.52
N ASN A 35 16.95 0.29 -9.17
CA ASN A 35 16.69 -0.10 -7.79
C ASN A 35 16.72 -1.61 -7.62
N GLU A 36 17.29 -2.09 -6.52
CA GLU A 36 17.29 -3.50 -6.16
C GLU A 36 15.87 -4.03 -5.88
N ARG A 37 15.03 -3.21 -5.23
CA ARG A 37 13.63 -3.49 -4.91
C ARG A 37 12.75 -2.27 -5.25
N PRO A 38 12.39 -2.04 -6.52
CA PRO A 38 11.61 -0.86 -6.91
C PRO A 38 10.20 -0.89 -6.31
N ILE A 39 9.75 0.22 -5.74
CA ILE A 39 8.34 0.38 -5.31
C ILE A 39 7.50 0.75 -6.54
N ILE A 40 6.46 -0.02 -6.83
CA ILE A 40 5.57 0.22 -7.98
C ILE A 40 4.13 0.09 -7.51
N PHE A 41 3.44 1.21 -7.34
CA PHE A 41 2.04 1.23 -6.91
C PHE A 41 1.15 1.67 -8.07
N ALA A 42 0.29 0.78 -8.56
CA ALA A 42 -0.67 1.05 -9.63
C ALA A 42 -2.08 1.18 -9.01
N LEU A 43 -2.43 2.39 -8.56
CA LEU A 43 -3.57 2.62 -7.67
C LEU A 43 -4.86 3.01 -8.41
N SER A 44 -4.80 3.17 -9.72
CA SER A 44 -5.99 3.53 -10.50
C SER A 44 -7.04 2.42 -10.50
N ASN A 45 -8.28 2.83 -10.25
CA ASN A 45 -9.45 1.95 -10.20
C ASN A 45 -10.43 2.26 -11.34
N PRO A 46 -11.19 1.27 -11.84
CA PRO A 46 -11.08 -0.18 -11.55
C PRO A 46 -9.80 -0.78 -12.16
N THR A 47 -9.58 -2.09 -12.04
CA THR A 47 -8.38 -2.79 -12.56
C THR A 47 -8.10 -2.52 -14.04
N SER A 48 -9.14 -2.29 -14.86
CA SER A 48 -9.01 -1.88 -16.26
C SER A 48 -8.42 -0.48 -16.48
N LYS A 49 -8.17 0.27 -15.41
CA LYS A 49 -7.50 1.57 -15.38
C LYS A 49 -6.17 1.55 -14.66
N SER A 50 -5.76 0.40 -14.11
CA SER A 50 -4.47 0.23 -13.44
C SER A 50 -3.32 0.57 -14.38
N GLU A 51 -2.33 1.30 -13.89
CA GLU A 51 -1.18 1.76 -14.67
C GLU A 51 -0.34 0.60 -15.22
N CYS A 52 -0.29 -0.53 -14.50
CA CYS A 52 0.13 -1.84 -14.97
C CYS A 52 -0.58 -2.94 -14.16
N THR A 53 -0.46 -4.18 -14.60
CA THR A 53 -0.91 -5.37 -13.88
C THR A 53 0.15 -5.89 -12.92
N ALA A 54 -0.25 -6.77 -12.00
CA ALA A 54 0.68 -7.48 -11.13
C ALA A 54 1.65 -8.37 -11.91
N GLU A 55 1.16 -9.04 -12.95
CA GLU A 55 1.97 -9.92 -13.80
C GLU A 55 3.08 -9.14 -14.51
N GLU A 56 2.75 -8.00 -15.12
CA GLU A 56 3.73 -7.11 -15.75
C GLU A 56 4.77 -6.60 -14.75
N ALA A 57 4.35 -6.16 -13.56
CA ALA A 57 5.27 -5.68 -12.54
C ALA A 57 6.24 -6.78 -12.08
N ILE A 58 5.75 -7.98 -11.79
CA ILE A 58 6.59 -9.11 -11.35
C ILE A 58 7.53 -9.55 -12.50
N GLN A 59 6.99 -9.79 -13.70
CA GLN A 59 7.78 -10.27 -14.83
C GLN A 59 8.85 -9.27 -15.27
N TYR A 60 8.49 -8.00 -15.45
CA TYR A 60 9.41 -7.01 -16.02
C TYR A 60 10.48 -6.56 -15.02
N THR A 61 10.23 -6.70 -13.72
CA THR A 61 11.23 -6.46 -12.68
C THR A 61 12.05 -7.68 -12.30
N LYS A 62 11.75 -8.87 -12.85
CA LYS A 62 12.30 -10.15 -12.40
C LYS A 62 12.10 -10.31 -10.88
N GLU A 63 10.84 -10.17 -10.46
CA GLU A 63 10.37 -10.41 -9.09
C GLU A 63 10.87 -9.43 -8.03
N LYS A 64 11.55 -8.37 -8.45
CA LYS A 64 12.13 -7.37 -7.53
C LYS A 64 11.11 -6.37 -7.00
N ALA A 65 10.02 -6.13 -7.73
CA ALA A 65 9.06 -5.09 -7.38
C ALA A 65 8.43 -5.29 -5.99
N LEU A 66 8.36 -4.20 -5.24
CA LEU A 66 7.42 -4.04 -4.12
C LEU A 66 6.13 -3.46 -4.71
N PHE A 67 5.20 -4.35 -5.04
CA PHE A 67 4.02 -4.01 -5.83
C PHE A 67 2.74 -3.94 -5.00
N ALA A 68 1.93 -2.90 -5.23
CA ALA A 68 0.58 -2.81 -4.71
C ALA A 68 -0.38 -2.15 -5.71
N THR A 69 -1.66 -2.47 -5.56
CA THR A 69 -2.71 -2.02 -6.48
C THR A 69 -3.85 -1.31 -5.77
N GLY A 70 -4.63 -0.54 -6.52
CA GLY A 70 -5.84 0.09 -6.01
C GLY A 70 -7.02 -0.88 -5.89
N GLY A 71 -7.03 -1.93 -6.71
CA GLY A 71 -8.08 -2.95 -6.76
C GLY A 71 -7.52 -4.37 -6.86
N PRO A 72 -8.38 -5.39 -6.74
CA PRO A 72 -7.94 -6.78 -6.64
C PRO A 72 -7.33 -7.30 -7.95
N PHE A 73 -6.12 -7.86 -7.86
CA PHE A 73 -5.52 -8.67 -8.91
C PHE A 73 -5.41 -10.13 -8.44
N PRO A 74 -5.46 -11.11 -9.36
CA PRO A 74 -5.20 -12.50 -9.02
C PRO A 74 -3.75 -12.69 -8.56
N GLU A 75 -3.51 -13.81 -7.87
CA GLU A 75 -2.14 -14.26 -7.56
C GLU A 75 -1.35 -14.50 -8.85
N VAL A 76 -0.05 -14.20 -8.82
CA VAL A 76 0.86 -14.36 -9.96
C VAL A 76 1.81 -15.50 -9.65
N ASN A 77 1.77 -16.56 -10.47
CA ASN A 77 2.76 -17.62 -10.42
C ASN A 77 3.89 -17.30 -11.41
N HIS A 78 5.10 -17.05 -10.91
CA HIS A 78 6.27 -16.73 -11.71
C HIS A 78 7.49 -17.50 -11.19
N ASP A 79 8.21 -18.15 -12.10
CA ASP A 79 9.41 -18.96 -11.81
C ASP A 79 9.26 -19.94 -10.61
N GLY A 80 8.11 -20.61 -10.53
CA GLY A 80 7.79 -21.56 -9.46
C GLY A 80 7.43 -20.94 -8.11
N LYS A 81 7.39 -19.60 -8.01
CA LYS A 81 6.95 -18.87 -6.81
C LYS A 81 5.59 -18.20 -7.04
N CYS A 82 4.76 -18.21 -5.99
CA CYS A 82 3.49 -17.49 -5.96
C CYS A 82 3.68 -16.11 -5.34
N TYR A 83 3.15 -15.08 -6.01
CA TYR A 83 3.13 -13.69 -5.56
C TYR A 83 1.69 -13.23 -5.35
N LYS A 84 1.44 -12.59 -4.20
CA LYS A 84 0.12 -12.10 -3.81
C LYS A 84 0.13 -10.57 -3.79
N PRO A 85 -0.36 -9.90 -4.84
CA PRO A 85 -0.32 -8.44 -4.88
C PRO A 85 -1.21 -7.84 -3.80
N GLY A 86 -0.61 -7.01 -2.94
CA GLY A 86 -1.34 -6.29 -1.89
C GLY A 86 -2.22 -5.18 -2.47
N GLN A 87 -3.32 -4.89 -1.80
CA GLN A 87 -4.26 -3.83 -2.19
C GLN A 87 -4.17 -2.66 -1.21
N GLY A 88 -3.89 -1.45 -1.71
CA GLY A 88 -3.93 -0.21 -0.94
C GLY A 88 -5.36 0.23 -0.65
N ASN A 89 -6.11 -0.58 0.10
CA ASN A 89 -7.53 -0.36 0.35
C ASN A 89 -7.75 0.51 1.61
N ASN A 90 -8.54 1.57 1.48
CA ASN A 90 -8.89 2.47 2.59
C ASN A 90 -9.57 1.75 3.76
N SER A 91 -10.12 0.55 3.54
CA SER A 91 -10.72 -0.29 4.58
C SER A 91 -9.76 -0.64 5.71
N TYR A 92 -8.44 -0.60 5.49
CA TYR A 92 -7.49 -0.78 6.59
C TYR A 92 -7.48 0.39 7.59
N ILE A 93 -7.92 1.58 7.16
CA ILE A 93 -7.73 2.83 7.89
C ILE A 93 -9.03 3.33 8.51
N PHE A 94 -10.07 3.53 7.68
CA PHE A 94 -11.27 4.24 8.14
C PHE A 94 -12.03 3.55 9.28
N PRO A 95 -12.11 2.21 9.40
CA PRO A 95 -12.85 1.59 10.50
C PRO A 95 -12.17 1.85 11.86
N GLY A 96 -10.84 1.72 11.92
CA GLY A 96 -10.06 1.96 13.13
C GLY A 96 -10.12 3.42 13.56
N ILE A 97 -9.92 4.35 12.62
CA ILE A 97 -10.04 5.79 12.91
C ILE A 97 -11.45 6.14 13.36
N GLY A 98 -12.48 5.72 12.61
CA GLY A 98 -13.87 6.05 12.91
C GLY A 98 -14.29 5.54 14.29
N LEU A 99 -13.91 4.31 14.64
CA LEU A 99 -14.19 3.75 15.96
C LEU A 99 -13.41 4.48 17.07
N GLY A 100 -12.13 4.79 16.84
CA GLY A 100 -11.30 5.48 17.83
C GLY A 100 -11.80 6.89 18.14
N VAL A 101 -12.20 7.63 17.11
CA VAL A 101 -12.76 8.98 17.25
C VAL A 101 -14.04 8.97 18.08
N VAL A 102 -14.92 8.00 17.86
CA VAL A 102 -16.17 7.87 18.62
C VAL A 102 -15.90 7.47 20.06
N LEU A 103 -15.04 6.47 20.30
CA LEU A 103 -14.79 5.95 21.65
C LEU A 103 -14.04 6.91 22.56
N PHE A 104 -13.13 7.71 22.00
CA PHE A 104 -12.31 8.66 22.77
C PHE A 104 -12.77 10.11 22.62
N GLU A 105 -13.95 10.33 22.02
CA GLU A 105 -14.54 11.66 21.82
C GLU A 105 -13.55 12.67 21.22
N VAL A 106 -12.83 12.23 20.18
CA VAL A 106 -11.83 13.08 19.51
C VAL A 106 -12.54 14.22 18.77
N ARG A 107 -12.16 15.46 19.09
CA ARG A 107 -12.73 16.70 18.53
C ARG A 107 -12.26 16.98 17.10
N HIS A 108 -10.98 16.75 16.83
CA HIS A 108 -10.36 17.03 15.54
C HIS A 108 -9.45 15.89 15.12
N ILE A 109 -9.64 15.40 13.90
CA ILE A 109 -8.76 14.40 13.30
C ILE A 109 -7.62 15.14 12.61
N ASP A 110 -6.44 15.11 13.22
CA ASP A 110 -5.22 15.68 12.63
C ASP A 110 -4.47 14.66 11.76
N GLU A 111 -3.37 15.10 11.15
CA GLU A 111 -2.51 14.26 10.31
C GLU A 111 -1.88 13.10 11.09
N GLU A 112 -1.60 13.31 12.39
CA GLU A 112 -0.94 12.30 13.22
C GLU A 112 -1.85 11.09 13.44
N ILE A 113 -3.18 11.27 13.56
CA ILE A 113 -4.13 10.14 13.62
C ILE A 113 -4.04 9.25 12.37
N PHE A 114 -3.90 9.84 11.17
CA PHE A 114 -3.72 9.06 9.94
C PHE A 114 -2.35 8.37 9.91
N LEU A 115 -1.30 9.01 10.41
CA LEU A 115 0.03 8.42 10.51
C LEU A 115 0.08 7.27 11.52
N ILE A 116 -0.62 7.40 12.66
CA ILE A 116 -0.81 6.31 13.63
C ILE A 116 -1.49 5.13 12.94
N ALA A 117 -2.61 5.37 12.25
CA ALA A 117 -3.32 4.30 11.55
C ALA A 117 -2.43 3.61 10.48
N ALA A 118 -1.68 4.39 9.70
CA ALA A 118 -0.77 3.85 8.70
C ALA A 118 0.35 3.00 9.31
N ARG A 119 0.93 3.44 10.44
CA ARG A 119 1.98 2.69 11.16
C ARG A 119 1.44 1.37 11.74
N GLU A 120 0.23 1.37 12.29
CA GLU A 120 -0.42 0.16 12.81
C GLU A 120 -0.75 -0.85 11.72
N VAL A 121 -1.17 -0.39 10.53
CA VAL A 121 -1.36 -1.26 9.37
C VAL A 121 -0.02 -1.85 8.92
N ALA A 122 1.03 -1.01 8.85
CA ALA A 122 2.36 -1.45 8.43
C ALA A 122 2.98 -2.46 9.42
N SER A 123 2.81 -2.26 10.74
CA SER A 123 3.31 -3.20 11.77
C SER A 123 2.56 -4.53 11.77
N SER A 124 1.36 -4.58 11.18
CA SER A 124 0.52 -5.78 11.11
C SER A 124 0.86 -6.70 9.94
N VAL A 125 1.75 -6.28 9.02
CA VAL A 125 2.25 -7.11 7.92
C VAL A 125 3.21 -8.15 8.49
N THR A 126 2.95 -9.43 8.21
CA THR A 126 3.77 -10.53 8.71
C THR A 126 4.90 -10.90 7.76
N GLU A 127 5.93 -11.58 8.26
CA GLU A 127 6.98 -12.17 7.43
C GLU A 127 6.41 -13.14 6.37
N GLU A 128 5.32 -13.83 6.70
CA GLU A 128 4.60 -14.68 5.74
C GLU A 128 4.02 -13.84 4.58
N ASP A 129 3.35 -12.72 4.87
CA ASP A 129 2.83 -11.81 3.85
C ASP A 129 3.98 -11.32 2.94
N ILE A 130 5.10 -10.90 3.54
CA ILE A 130 6.30 -10.43 2.83
C ILE A 130 6.91 -11.54 1.96
N SER A 131 6.88 -12.79 2.41
CA SER A 131 7.42 -13.93 1.65
C SER A 131 6.70 -14.14 0.30
N PHE A 132 5.40 -13.82 0.27
CA PHE A 132 4.55 -13.79 -0.94
C PHE A 132 4.63 -12.46 -1.71
N GLY A 133 5.49 -11.52 -1.30
CA GLY A 133 5.59 -10.18 -1.89
C GLY A 133 4.41 -9.27 -1.55
N CYS A 134 3.55 -9.65 -0.60
CA CYS A 134 2.43 -8.84 -0.15
C CYS A 134 2.90 -7.83 0.92
N ILE A 135 2.68 -6.54 0.66
CA ILE A 135 3.07 -5.43 1.55
C ILE A 135 1.89 -4.85 2.35
N TYR A 136 0.75 -5.55 2.33
CA TYR A 136 -0.40 -5.26 3.17
C TYR A 136 -0.78 -6.52 3.96
N PRO A 137 -1.32 -6.38 5.18
CA PRO A 137 -1.78 -7.52 5.95
C PRO A 137 -3.01 -8.15 5.28
N SER A 138 -3.37 -9.37 5.67
CA SER A 138 -4.63 -9.97 5.23
C SER A 138 -5.85 -9.17 5.70
N LEU A 139 -6.82 -8.95 4.78
CA LEU A 139 -8.12 -8.33 5.10
C LEU A 139 -8.90 -9.09 6.18
N CYS A 140 -8.63 -10.38 6.39
CA CYS A 140 -9.26 -11.14 7.47
C CYS A 140 -8.90 -10.60 8.87
N LYS A 141 -7.77 -9.91 9.00
CA LYS A 141 -7.26 -9.32 10.26
C LYS A 141 -7.74 -7.88 10.49
N ILE A 142 -8.63 -7.36 9.64
CA ILE A 142 -9.00 -5.93 9.65
C ILE A 142 -9.66 -5.49 10.95
N ARG A 143 -10.36 -6.40 11.65
CA ARG A 143 -10.98 -6.12 12.95
C ARG A 143 -9.93 -5.95 14.03
N GLU A 144 -8.96 -6.86 14.09
CA GLU A 144 -7.84 -6.82 15.02
C GLU A 144 -6.97 -5.57 14.77
N ILE A 145 -6.67 -5.27 13.50
CA ILE A 145 -5.95 -4.06 13.10
C ILE A 145 -6.71 -2.80 13.53
N SER A 146 -8.04 -2.77 13.31
CA SER A 146 -8.86 -1.63 13.73
C SER A 146 -8.81 -1.42 15.25
N VAL A 147 -8.83 -2.49 16.05
CA VAL A 147 -8.66 -2.40 17.50
C VAL A 147 -7.28 -1.85 17.86
N SER A 148 -6.21 -2.27 17.17
CA SER A 148 -4.86 -1.74 17.39
C SER A 148 -4.81 -0.23 17.13
N ILE A 149 -5.37 0.22 16.00
CA ILE A 149 -5.50 1.64 15.64
C ILE A 149 -6.27 2.41 16.71
N VAL A 150 -7.42 1.89 17.17
CA VAL A 150 -8.23 2.50 18.23
C VAL A 150 -7.40 2.71 19.50
N LEU A 151 -6.64 1.70 19.94
CA LEU A 151 -5.84 1.80 21.15
C LEU A 151 -4.74 2.87 21.04
N GLU A 152 -4.06 2.96 19.89
CA GLU A 152 -3.04 3.99 19.67
C GLU A 152 -3.63 5.39 19.54
N ILE A 153 -4.80 5.55 18.90
CA ILE A 153 -5.54 6.82 18.91
C ILE A 153 -5.89 7.20 20.35
N GLY A 154 -6.38 6.27 21.17
CA GLY A 154 -6.65 6.53 22.58
C GLY A 154 -5.41 7.04 23.32
N LYS A 155 -4.26 6.37 23.17
CA LYS A 155 -2.99 6.80 23.78
C LYS A 155 -2.55 8.19 23.31
N TYR A 156 -2.75 8.50 22.03
CA TYR A 156 -2.44 9.81 21.46
C TYR A 156 -3.36 10.90 22.02
N SER A 157 -4.67 10.64 22.03
CA SER A 157 -5.72 11.53 22.53
C SER A 157 -5.59 11.89 24.00
N TYR A 158 -5.00 11.01 24.83
CA TYR A 158 -4.68 11.35 26.23
C TYR A 158 -3.41 12.19 26.39
N LYS A 159 -2.51 12.19 25.40
CA LYS A 159 -1.26 12.97 25.44
C LYS A 159 -1.44 14.36 24.84
N VAL A 160 -2.25 14.46 23.79
CA VAL A 160 -2.54 15.71 23.08
C VAL A 160 -3.99 16.08 23.37
N PRO A 161 -4.31 17.30 23.82
CA PRO A 161 -5.65 17.68 24.25
C PRO A 161 -6.58 17.90 23.04
N ILE A 162 -6.91 16.81 22.36
CA ILE A 162 -7.84 16.76 21.23
C ILE A 162 -9.19 16.13 21.61
N THR A 163 -9.37 15.69 22.85
CA THR A 163 -10.63 15.14 23.37
C THR A 163 -11.47 16.22 24.04
N PHE A 164 -12.71 15.87 24.42
CA PHE A 164 -13.55 16.75 25.22
C PHE A 164 -13.06 17.00 26.64
#